data_AF-A0A9P3Q8W2-F1
#
_entry.id   AF-A0A9P3Q8W2-F1
#
_cell.length_a   1.000
_cell.length_b   1.000
_cell.length_c   1.000
_cell.angle_alpha   90.00
_cell.angle_beta   90.00
_cell.angle_gamma   90.00
#
_symmetry.space_group_name_H-M   'P 1'
#
loop_
_entity.id
_entity.type
_entity.pdbx_description
1 polymer ?
#
loop_
_entity_poly.entity_id
_entity_poly.type
_entity_poly.pdbx_seq_one_letter_code
_entity_poly.pdbx_strand_id
1 'polypeptide(L)'
;MTRCRKKVALMVPVLAWGATLAASAAHAAGNCTVAGPQLQMHQSTGYDVTVDANGAALGPTAVVSTAEQTSPGSITGGIEGRTVDFVVTFAGTKAYVHFTGTVSNDGTAHGTSSGTAVPLKLDAGSWDSTTRFTC
;
A
#
# COMPACT_ATOMS: atom_id res chain seq x y z
N MET A 1 7.02 -72.74 26.00
CA MET A 1 7.46 -72.16 24.71
C MET A 1 8.45 -71.05 25.02
N THR A 2 9.74 -71.37 25.14
CA THR A 2 10.83 -71.17 24.15
C THR A 2 11.51 -69.81 24.29
N ARG A 3 12.80 -69.86 24.64
CA ARG A 3 13.76 -68.76 24.88
C ARG A 3 14.02 -67.94 23.60
N CYS A 4 14.41 -66.64 23.72
CA CYS A 4 15.74 -66.15 23.28
C CYS A 4 15.97 -64.63 23.32
N ARG A 5 17.04 -64.24 24.04
CA ARG A 5 18.14 -63.32 23.69
C ARG A 5 17.90 -61.81 23.39
N LYS A 6 18.24 -61.02 24.42
CA LYS A 6 19.21 -59.90 24.47
C LYS A 6 19.98 -59.56 23.17
N LYS A 7 19.80 -58.35 22.64
CA LYS A 7 20.78 -57.53 21.87
C LYS A 7 20.42 -56.05 22.12
N VAL A 8 21.15 -55.36 23.00
CA VAL A 8 22.24 -54.41 22.71
C VAL A 8 21.82 -53.29 21.77
N ALA A 9 21.87 -52.08 22.32
CA ALA A 9 21.56 -50.80 21.73
C ALA A 9 22.32 -50.52 20.43
N LEU A 10 21.64 -49.85 19.51
CA LEU A 10 22.27 -49.00 18.49
C LEU A 10 21.35 -47.80 18.29
N MET A 11 21.77 -46.67 18.89
CA MET A 11 21.24 -45.34 18.62
C MET A 11 21.48 -45.02 17.14
N VAL A 12 20.40 -44.73 16.42
CA VAL A 12 20.47 -44.11 15.10
C VAL A 12 19.97 -42.68 15.25
N PRO A 13 20.80 -41.65 15.03
CA PRO A 13 20.31 -40.28 14.96
C PRO A 13 19.47 -40.13 13.69
N VAL A 14 18.15 -39.90 13.88
CA VAL A 14 17.25 -39.51 12.80
C VAL A 14 17.67 -38.11 12.34
N LEU A 15 18.29 -38.05 11.17
CA LEU A 15 18.50 -36.83 10.41
C LEU A 15 17.13 -36.26 10.03
N ALA A 16 16.71 -35.24 10.78
CA ALA A 16 15.55 -34.42 10.43
C ALA A 16 15.85 -33.68 9.11
N TRP A 17 15.26 -34.14 8.02
CA TRP A 17 15.19 -33.38 6.77
C TRP A 17 14.19 -32.24 6.98
N GLY A 18 14.70 -31.12 7.50
CA GLY A 18 13.96 -29.88 7.58
C GLY A 18 13.66 -29.41 6.17
N ALA A 19 12.40 -29.50 5.76
CA ALA A 19 11.88 -28.69 4.68
C ALA A 19 11.96 -27.23 5.14
N THR A 20 13.04 -26.54 4.77
CA THR A 20 13.06 -25.07 4.80
C THR A 20 12.03 -24.61 3.77
N LEU A 21 10.80 -24.40 4.23
CA LEU A 21 9.91 -23.42 3.63
C LEU A 21 10.76 -22.16 3.50
N ALA A 22 11.18 -21.86 2.28
CA ALA A 22 11.69 -20.54 1.95
C ALA A 22 10.55 -19.59 2.27
N ALA A 23 10.52 -19.10 3.51
CA ALA A 23 9.86 -17.86 3.83
C ALA A 23 10.46 -16.89 2.83
N SER A 24 9.66 -16.45 1.87
CA SER A 24 9.99 -15.29 1.07
C SER A 24 10.43 -14.27 2.09
N ALA A 25 11.73 -14.00 2.16
CA ALA A 25 12.21 -12.80 2.79
C ALA A 25 11.57 -11.72 1.92
N ALA A 26 10.38 -11.27 2.31
CA ALA A 26 9.98 -9.91 2.10
C ALA A 26 11.10 -9.14 2.78
N HIS A 27 12.15 -8.86 2.01
CA HIS A 27 13.02 -7.74 2.30
C HIS A 27 12.02 -6.65 2.62
N ALA A 28 12.02 -6.17 3.87
CA ALA A 28 11.40 -4.90 4.17
C ALA A 28 12.15 -3.93 3.25
N ALA A 29 11.64 -3.77 2.03
CA ALA A 29 12.09 -2.74 1.14
C ALA A 29 11.99 -1.48 1.98
N GLY A 30 13.05 -0.67 2.00
CA GLY A 30 12.96 0.63 2.66
C GLY A 30 11.67 1.30 2.23
N ASN A 31 10.97 1.95 3.16
CA ASN A 31 9.69 2.59 2.86
C ASN A 31 9.84 3.40 1.57
N CYS A 32 8.97 3.14 0.60
CA CYS A 32 8.91 3.94 -0.60
C CYS A 32 8.59 5.38 -0.17
N THR A 33 9.22 6.33 -0.85
CA THR A 33 9.04 7.75 -0.56
C THR A 33 8.65 8.48 -1.84
N VAL A 34 7.81 9.50 -1.70
CA VAL A 34 7.53 10.43 -2.79
C VAL A 34 8.80 11.25 -3.04
N ALA A 35 9.30 11.25 -4.29
CA ALA A 35 10.57 11.89 -4.62
C ALA A 35 10.54 13.43 -4.55
N GLY A 36 9.36 14.03 -4.34
CA GLY A 36 9.14 15.47 -4.29
C GLY A 36 8.14 15.88 -3.21
N PRO A 37 7.78 17.17 -3.16
CA PRO A 37 6.91 17.71 -2.11
C PRO A 37 5.45 17.27 -2.26
N GLN A 38 5.09 16.64 -3.37
CA GLN A 38 3.70 16.29 -3.68
C GLN A 38 3.58 14.96 -4.42
N LEU A 39 2.64 14.14 -3.98
CA LEU A 39 2.14 13.00 -4.73
C LEU A 39 1.02 13.47 -5.64
N GLN A 40 1.22 13.35 -6.95
CA GLN A 40 0.20 13.61 -7.96
C GLN A 40 -0.33 12.28 -8.50
N MET A 41 -1.65 12.19 -8.64
CA MET A 41 -2.35 11.00 -9.08
C MET A 41 -3.42 11.39 -10.09
N HIS A 42 -3.57 10.57 -11.13
CA HIS A 42 -4.64 10.69 -12.11
C HIS A 42 -5.66 9.58 -11.90
N GLN A 43 -6.93 9.94 -11.79
CA GLN A 43 -8.03 8.98 -11.76
C GLN A 43 -8.58 8.71 -13.15
N SER A 44 -8.75 7.43 -13.47
CA SER A 44 -9.35 6.98 -14.72
C SER A 44 -10.75 7.54 -14.97
N THR A 45 -11.46 7.93 -13.91
CA THR A 45 -12.78 8.55 -13.97
C THR A 45 -12.76 10.05 -14.25
N GLY A 46 -11.58 10.68 -14.36
CA GLY A 46 -11.42 12.03 -14.92
C GLY A 46 -11.18 13.15 -13.90
N TYR A 47 -10.56 12.85 -12.75
CA TYR A 47 -10.09 13.88 -11.82
C TYR A 47 -8.64 13.63 -11.39
N ASP A 48 -7.98 14.69 -10.96
CA ASP A 48 -6.62 14.64 -10.46
C ASP A 48 -6.61 14.86 -8.95
N VAL A 49 -5.66 14.22 -8.27
CA VAL A 49 -5.43 14.36 -6.83
C VAL A 49 -3.99 14.76 -6.61
N THR A 50 -3.78 15.88 -5.93
CA THR A 50 -2.47 16.33 -5.47
C THR A 50 -2.45 16.27 -3.95
N VAL A 51 -1.54 15.50 -3.37
CA VAL A 51 -1.38 15.32 -1.93
C VAL A 51 -0.03 15.88 -1.52
N ASP A 52 0.02 16.70 -0.48
CA ASP A 52 1.30 17.11 0.10
C ASP A 52 2.05 15.88 0.62
N ALA A 53 3.35 15.84 0.39
CA ALA A 53 4.18 14.70 0.76
C ALA A 53 5.51 15.16 1.37
N ASN A 54 5.97 14.40 2.36
CA ASN A 54 7.31 14.53 2.92
C ASN A 54 7.88 13.12 3.10
N GLY A 55 8.52 12.60 2.04
CA GLY A 55 9.02 11.25 2.01
C GLY A 55 7.89 10.21 2.03
N ALA A 56 7.81 9.42 3.11
CA ALA A 56 6.77 8.40 3.31
C ALA A 56 5.49 8.95 3.97
N ALA A 57 5.54 10.18 4.49
CA ALA A 57 4.37 10.84 5.08
C ALA A 57 3.56 11.56 4.00
N LEU A 58 2.22 11.36 4.02
CA LEU A 58 1.27 12.07 3.19
C LEU A 58 0.44 13.04 4.04
N GLY A 59 0.10 14.18 3.46
CA GLY A 59 -0.63 15.26 4.11
C GLY A 59 0.26 16.38 4.66
N PRO A 60 -0.34 17.37 5.34
CA PRO A 60 -1.70 17.31 5.89
C PRO A 60 -2.82 17.60 4.89
N THR A 61 -2.51 18.18 3.72
CA THR A 61 -3.54 18.61 2.77
C THR A 61 -3.50 17.84 1.46
N ALA A 62 -4.65 17.84 0.79
CA ALA A 62 -4.78 17.43 -0.59
C ALA A 62 -5.71 18.38 -1.35
N VAL A 63 -5.53 18.41 -2.65
CA VAL A 63 -6.37 19.12 -3.59
C VAL A 63 -6.89 18.12 -4.61
N VAL A 64 -8.20 18.03 -4.74
CA VAL A 64 -8.87 17.22 -5.76
C VAL A 64 -9.46 18.15 -6.81
N SER A 65 -9.12 17.93 -8.08
CA SER A 65 -9.54 18.77 -9.20
C SER A 65 -10.29 17.95 -10.24
N THR A 66 -11.53 18.33 -10.50
CA THR A 66 -12.35 17.84 -11.61
C THR A 66 -12.41 18.92 -12.70
N ALA A 67 -13.06 18.63 -13.83
CA ALA A 67 -13.36 19.64 -14.84
C ALA A 67 -14.28 20.77 -14.33
N GLU A 68 -15.08 20.51 -13.29
CA GLU A 68 -16.09 21.44 -12.77
C GLU A 68 -15.60 22.25 -11.57
N GLN A 69 -14.74 21.68 -10.72
CA GLN A 69 -14.32 22.30 -9.47
C GLN A 69 -12.99 21.78 -8.93
N THR A 70 -12.36 22.59 -8.10
CA THR A 70 -11.23 22.21 -7.26
C THR A 70 -11.66 22.23 -5.80
N SER A 71 -11.37 21.17 -5.06
CA SER A 71 -11.82 20.95 -3.69
C SER A 71 -10.65 20.57 -2.78
N PRO A 72 -10.33 21.41 -1.78
CA PRO A 72 -9.32 21.05 -0.79
C PRO A 72 -9.88 20.01 0.19
N GLY A 73 -9.02 19.10 0.62
CA GLY A 73 -9.31 18.11 1.64
C GLY A 73 -8.14 17.93 2.60
N SER A 74 -8.43 17.34 3.76
CA SER A 74 -7.42 16.90 4.72
C SER A 74 -7.10 15.42 4.51
N ILE A 75 -5.85 15.06 4.78
CA ILE A 75 -5.33 13.70 4.59
C ILE A 75 -5.16 12.99 5.92
N THR A 76 -5.52 11.71 5.95
CA THR A 76 -5.09 10.76 6.98
C THR A 76 -4.58 9.49 6.32
N GLY A 77 -3.42 9.00 6.73
CA GLY A 77 -2.77 7.82 6.14
C GLY A 77 -1.36 8.14 5.67
N GLY A 78 -0.81 7.32 4.78
CA GLY A 78 0.57 7.47 4.30
C GLY A 78 1.05 6.31 3.45
N ILE A 79 2.37 6.09 3.50
CA ILE A 79 3.06 5.05 2.75
C ILE A 79 3.75 4.10 3.74
N GLU A 80 3.52 2.80 3.59
CA GLU A 80 4.17 1.76 4.38
C GLU A 80 4.75 0.69 3.44
N GLY A 81 6.07 0.52 3.44
CA GLY A 81 6.75 -0.30 2.44
C GLY A 81 6.43 0.20 1.04
N ARG A 82 5.72 -0.62 0.25
CA ARG A 82 5.24 -0.29 -1.09
C ARG A 82 3.75 0.06 -1.14
N THR A 83 3.06 0.02 0.00
CA THR A 83 1.63 0.26 0.07
C THR A 83 1.36 1.75 0.24
N VAL A 84 0.45 2.27 -0.55
CA VAL A 84 -0.12 3.61 -0.41
C VAL A 84 -1.54 3.45 0.13
N ASP A 85 -1.82 4.00 1.30
CA ASP A 85 -3.15 3.93 1.92
C ASP A 85 -3.44 5.26 2.61
N PHE A 86 -4.42 6.01 2.10
CA PHE A 86 -4.83 7.26 2.71
C PHE A 86 -6.27 7.65 2.36
N VAL A 87 -6.87 8.46 3.23
CA VAL A 87 -8.21 9.01 3.07
C VAL A 87 -8.12 10.52 2.91
N VAL A 88 -8.83 11.05 1.93
CA VAL A 88 -9.12 12.49 1.79
C VAL A 88 -10.50 12.74 2.39
N THR A 89 -10.60 13.70 3.32
CA THR A 89 -11.88 14.17 3.87
C THR A 89 -12.12 15.63 3.52
N PHE A 90 -13.32 15.98 3.08
CA PHE A 90 -13.63 17.34 2.62
C PHE A 90 -14.39 18.14 3.70
N ALA A 91 -13.77 19.22 4.17
CA ALA A 91 -14.32 20.06 5.23
C ALA A 91 -15.71 20.61 4.88
N GLY A 92 -16.57 20.75 5.89
CA GLY A 92 -17.95 21.21 5.71
C GLY A 92 -18.89 20.19 5.05
N THR A 93 -18.41 18.97 4.76
CA THR A 93 -19.20 17.89 4.19
C THR A 93 -18.97 16.57 4.95
N LYS A 94 -19.77 15.55 4.63
CA LYS A 94 -19.48 14.16 5.04
C LYS A 94 -18.74 13.37 3.95
N ALA A 95 -18.25 14.06 2.91
CA ALA A 95 -17.61 13.43 1.79
C ALA A 95 -16.19 12.98 2.15
N TYR A 96 -15.82 11.80 1.69
CA TYR A 96 -14.48 11.25 1.79
C TYR A 96 -14.18 10.31 0.62
N VAL A 97 -12.90 10.19 0.28
CA VAL A 97 -12.40 9.20 -0.68
C VAL A 97 -11.18 8.52 -0.07
N HIS A 98 -11.23 7.19 0.03
CA HIS A 98 -10.15 6.31 0.45
C HIS A 98 -9.40 5.83 -0.79
N PHE A 99 -8.09 6.01 -0.81
CA PHE A 99 -7.19 5.57 -1.87
C PHE A 99 -6.30 4.46 -1.33
N THR A 100 -6.28 3.34 -2.04
CA THR A 100 -5.41 2.19 -1.77
C THR A 100 -4.62 1.84 -3.02
N GLY A 101 -3.34 1.53 -2.88
CA GLY A 101 -2.50 1.18 -4.02
C GLY A 101 -1.15 0.59 -3.63
N THR A 102 -0.40 0.18 -4.64
CA THR A 102 0.93 -0.42 -4.49
C THR A 102 1.92 0.19 -5.48
N VAL A 103 3.14 0.45 -5.00
CA VAL A 103 4.26 0.93 -5.81
C VAL A 103 4.92 -0.23 -6.56
N SER A 104 4.82 -0.19 -7.88
CA SER A 104 5.49 -1.09 -8.82
C SER A 104 7.01 -0.88 -8.81
N ASN A 105 7.77 -1.84 -9.37
CA ASN A 105 9.24 -1.76 -9.43
C ASN A 105 9.78 -0.63 -10.30
N ASP A 106 8.96 -0.09 -11.18
CA ASP A 106 9.33 1.11 -11.92
C ASP A 106 9.27 2.35 -11.01
N GLY A 107 8.46 2.35 -9.95
CA GLY A 107 8.26 3.49 -9.06
C GLY A 107 6.95 4.24 -9.33
N THR A 108 6.05 3.69 -10.16
CA THR A 108 4.65 4.16 -10.23
C THR A 108 3.81 3.41 -9.22
N ALA A 109 2.97 4.12 -8.47
CA ALA A 109 1.89 3.53 -7.70
C ALA A 109 0.64 3.38 -8.56
N HIS A 110 0.01 2.21 -8.45
CA HIS A 110 -1.27 1.90 -9.07
C HIS A 110 -2.24 1.52 -7.97
N GLY A 111 -3.52 1.90 -8.12
CA GLY A 111 -4.47 1.61 -7.08
C GLY A 111 -5.92 1.82 -7.47
N THR A 112 -6.76 1.77 -6.45
CA THR A 112 -8.20 2.03 -6.53
C THR A 112 -8.61 3.07 -5.49
N SER A 113 -9.72 3.75 -5.75
CA SER A 113 -10.38 4.57 -4.75
C SER A 113 -11.80 4.08 -4.48
N SER A 114 -12.31 4.41 -3.29
CA SER A 114 -13.70 4.20 -2.91
C SER A 114 -14.13 5.26 -1.88
N GLY A 115 -15.42 5.40 -1.61
CA GLY A 115 -15.90 6.29 -0.55
C GLY A 115 -17.21 7.00 -0.88
N THR A 116 -17.59 7.94 -0.02
CA THR A 116 -18.77 8.78 -0.23
C THR A 116 -18.32 10.13 -0.75
N ALA A 117 -18.49 10.41 -2.04
CA ALA A 117 -18.01 11.66 -2.62
C ALA A 117 -19.09 12.74 -2.81
N VAL A 118 -20.30 12.56 -2.27
CA VAL A 118 -21.38 13.55 -2.39
C VAL A 118 -21.13 14.70 -1.38
N PRO A 119 -21.15 15.97 -1.80
CA PRO A 119 -21.68 16.50 -3.07
C PRO A 119 -20.68 16.69 -4.22
N LEU A 120 -19.39 16.36 -4.05
CA LEU A 120 -18.32 16.60 -5.02
C LEU A 120 -18.39 15.73 -6.29
N LYS A 121 -19.24 14.70 -6.33
CA LYS A 121 -19.44 13.78 -7.47
C LYS A 121 -18.12 13.16 -7.97
N LEU A 122 -17.27 12.70 -7.06
CA LEU A 122 -16.06 11.97 -7.42
C LEU A 122 -16.40 10.49 -7.56
N ASP A 123 -16.25 9.94 -8.76
CA ASP A 123 -16.47 8.53 -8.98
C ASP A 123 -15.31 7.68 -8.46
N ALA A 124 -15.64 6.55 -7.85
CA ALA A 124 -14.68 5.52 -7.48
C ALA A 124 -14.06 4.92 -8.75
N GLY A 125 -12.77 4.56 -8.69
CA GLY A 125 -12.09 4.07 -9.88
C GLY A 125 -10.63 3.71 -9.65
N SER A 126 -9.99 3.23 -10.71
CA SER A 126 -8.54 2.99 -10.71
C SER A 126 -7.78 4.30 -10.92
N TRP A 127 -6.67 4.44 -10.23
CA TRP A 127 -5.77 5.59 -10.35
C TRP A 127 -4.33 5.14 -10.55
N ASP A 128 -3.55 6.04 -11.13
CA ASP A 128 -2.11 5.91 -11.33
C ASP A 128 -1.41 7.15 -10.78
N SER A 129 -0.30 6.97 -10.07
CA SER A 129 0.54 8.10 -9.69
C SER A 129 1.27 8.66 -10.91
N THR A 130 1.23 9.97 -11.09
CA THR A 130 2.08 10.66 -12.05
C THR A 130 3.43 11.07 -11.43
N THR A 131 3.46 11.29 -10.11
CA THR A 131 4.71 11.41 -9.35
C THR A 131 5.34 10.03 -9.15
N ARG A 132 6.67 9.93 -9.30
CA ARG A 132 7.44 8.71 -9.05
C ARG A 132 7.85 8.56 -7.59
N PHE A 133 7.87 7.32 -7.13
CA PHE A 133 8.37 6.91 -5.83
C PHE A 133 9.81 6.42 -5.93
N THR A 134 10.54 6.60 -4.84
CA THR A 134 11.86 5.99 -4.63
C THR A 134 11.75 4.90 -3.58
N CYS A 135 12.09 3.68 -3.99
CA CYS A 135 12.29 2.49 -3.19
C CYS A 135 13.59 1.81 -3.69
#